data_AF-A0A7J4M2V5-F1
#
_entry.id   AF-A0A7J4M2V5-F1
#
_cell.length_a   1.000
_cell.length_b   1.000
_cell.length_c   1.000
_cell.angle_alpha   90.00
_cell.angle_beta   90.00
_cell.angle_gamma   90.00
#
_symmetry.space_group_name_H-M   'P 1'
#
loop_
_entity.id
_entity.type
_entity.pdbx_description
1 polymer ?
#
loop_
_entity_poly.entity_id
_entity_poly.type
_entity_poly.pdbx_seq_one_letter_code
_entity_poly.pdbx_strand_id
1 'polypeptide(L)'
;MMKMAFGLKKRDAEISLEHIESINVVQINKEEVSIEDLHNDLEKKLQEQGFIFDKKKFITQDEHWTIGQRIADRVANFGGSWPFIILFVVFFIVWIALNIIILKKEPFDPFPFILLNLLLSCLASLQAPIIMMSQNRQAEKDRKQAEINLEKDIVDFKQDRLDLILDQKQWDILLDMDKRIKSIEDALRVNNKVKGKQKKKR
;
A
#
# COMPACT_ATOMS: atom_id res chain seq x y z
N MET A 1 -77.69 -7.75 10.71
CA MET A 1 -76.79 -8.01 9.57
C MET A 1 -75.68 -6.96 9.34
N MET A 2 -75.72 -5.77 9.96
CA MET A 2 -74.75 -4.68 9.67
C MET A 2 -73.42 -4.77 10.45
N LYS A 3 -73.35 -5.51 11.57
CA LYS A 3 -72.11 -5.71 12.36
C LYS A 3 -71.11 -6.69 11.73
N MET A 4 -71.56 -7.63 10.89
CA MET A 4 -70.66 -8.59 10.22
C MET A 4 -69.91 -7.96 9.03
N ALA A 5 -70.56 -7.10 8.25
CA ALA A 5 -69.93 -6.45 7.09
C ALA A 5 -68.81 -5.46 7.49
N PHE A 6 -68.93 -4.81 8.65
CA PHE A 6 -67.92 -3.88 9.16
C PHE A 6 -66.67 -4.61 9.70
N GLY A 7 -66.86 -5.82 10.24
CA GLY A 7 -65.77 -6.68 10.71
C GLY A 7 -64.93 -7.26 9.56
N LEU A 8 -65.55 -7.53 8.40
CA LEU A 8 -64.84 -7.99 7.20
C LEU A 8 -63.97 -6.89 6.60
N LYS A 9 -64.52 -5.68 6.43
CA LYS A 9 -63.77 -4.54 5.86
C LYS A 9 -62.60 -4.05 6.73
N LYS A 10 -62.68 -4.22 8.05
CA LYS A 10 -61.58 -3.92 8.98
C LYS A 10 -60.46 -4.95 8.86
N ARG A 11 -60.80 -6.24 8.78
CA ARG A 11 -59.81 -7.31 8.54
C ARG A 11 -59.11 -7.16 7.19
N ASP A 12 -59.84 -6.80 6.12
CA ASP A 12 -59.25 -6.61 4.80
C ASP A 12 -58.24 -5.43 4.76
N ALA A 13 -58.48 -4.40 5.57
CA ALA A 13 -57.57 -3.26 5.72
C ALA A 13 -56.34 -3.60 6.60
N GLU A 14 -56.52 -4.44 7.63
CA GLU A 14 -55.45 -4.94 8.50
C GLU A 14 -54.50 -5.90 7.75
N ILE A 15 -55.07 -6.80 6.93
CA ILE A 15 -54.31 -7.73 6.07
C ILE A 15 -53.52 -6.97 5.00
N SER A 16 -54.05 -5.86 4.50
CA SER A 16 -53.35 -4.99 3.54
C SER A 16 -52.20 -4.21 4.18
N LEU A 17 -52.33 -3.79 5.45
CA LEU A 17 -51.26 -3.09 6.18
C LEU A 17 -50.16 -4.05 6.62
N GLU A 18 -50.48 -5.26 7.09
CA GLU A 18 -49.49 -6.31 7.38
C GLU A 18 -48.74 -6.77 6.11
N HIS A 19 -49.40 -6.82 4.96
CA HIS A 19 -48.73 -7.08 3.67
C HIS A 19 -47.78 -5.93 3.28
N ILE A 20 -48.17 -4.67 3.51
CA ILE A 20 -47.31 -3.52 3.22
C ILE A 20 -46.11 -3.47 4.19
N GLU A 21 -46.31 -3.81 5.46
CA GLU A 21 -45.25 -3.83 6.47
C GLU A 21 -44.26 -4.99 6.26
N SER A 22 -44.76 -6.18 5.89
CA SER A 22 -43.91 -7.33 5.52
C SER A 22 -43.15 -7.13 4.21
N ILE A 23 -43.72 -6.43 3.22
CA ILE A 23 -43.00 -6.02 2.01
C ILE A 23 -41.92 -4.99 2.35
N ASN A 24 -42.18 -4.05 3.25
CA ASN A 24 -41.21 -3.01 3.61
C ASN A 24 -40.02 -3.58 4.42
N VAL A 25 -40.27 -4.47 5.40
CA VAL A 25 -39.21 -5.02 6.26
C VAL A 25 -38.35 -6.06 5.53
N VAL A 26 -38.93 -6.86 4.62
CA VAL A 26 -38.16 -7.82 3.80
C VAL A 26 -37.35 -7.11 2.71
N GLN A 27 -37.84 -5.98 2.19
CA GLN A 27 -37.12 -5.23 1.16
C GLN A 27 -35.98 -4.38 1.74
N ILE A 28 -36.15 -3.83 2.95
CA ILE A 28 -35.09 -3.11 3.69
C ILE A 28 -33.93 -4.05 4.06
N ASN A 29 -34.22 -5.26 4.54
CA ASN A 29 -33.18 -6.23 4.94
C ASN A 29 -32.43 -6.85 3.74
N LYS A 30 -33.04 -6.82 2.55
CA LYS A 30 -32.42 -7.30 1.30
C LYS A 30 -31.51 -6.24 0.65
N GLU A 31 -31.77 -4.96 0.92
CA GLU A 31 -30.90 -3.86 0.48
C GLU A 31 -29.63 -3.76 1.35
N GLU A 32 -29.70 -4.04 2.66
CA GLU A 32 -28.54 -4.00 3.57
C GLU A 32 -27.53 -5.15 3.29
N VAL A 33 -28.01 -6.35 2.99
CA VAL A 33 -27.18 -7.51 2.56
C VAL A 33 -26.51 -7.27 1.20
N SER A 34 -27.09 -6.41 0.36
CA SER A 34 -26.49 -6.07 -0.94
C SER A 34 -25.31 -5.10 -0.82
N ILE A 35 -25.19 -4.31 0.26
CA ILE A 35 -24.11 -3.33 0.39
C ILE A 35 -22.81 -4.00 0.81
N GLU A 36 -22.86 -5.01 1.68
CA GLU A 36 -21.66 -5.70 2.18
C GLU A 36 -21.04 -6.62 1.12
N ASP A 37 -21.88 -7.34 0.35
CA ASP A 37 -21.44 -8.13 -0.80
C ASP A 37 -20.93 -7.24 -1.94
N LEU A 38 -21.55 -6.07 -2.17
CA LEU A 38 -21.08 -5.10 -3.15
C LEU A 38 -19.79 -4.42 -2.69
N HIS A 39 -19.61 -4.14 -1.40
CA HIS A 39 -18.37 -3.57 -0.85
C HIS A 39 -17.21 -4.55 -1.04
N ASN A 40 -17.43 -5.84 -0.73
CA ASN A 40 -16.45 -6.89 -0.94
C ASN A 40 -16.15 -7.13 -2.44
N ASP A 41 -17.15 -7.08 -3.32
CA ASP A 41 -16.95 -7.20 -4.77
C ASP A 41 -16.23 -5.97 -5.36
N LEU A 42 -16.52 -4.77 -4.83
CA LEU A 42 -15.84 -3.53 -5.21
C LEU A 42 -14.37 -3.56 -4.75
N GLU A 43 -14.10 -3.89 -3.50
CA GLU A 43 -12.73 -4.08 -2.98
C GLU A 43 -11.96 -5.10 -3.83
N LYS A 44 -12.60 -6.23 -4.16
CA LYS A 44 -11.99 -7.26 -5.00
C LYS A 44 -11.71 -6.76 -6.42
N LYS A 45 -12.62 -6.00 -7.04
CA LYS A 45 -12.43 -5.39 -8.37
C LYS A 45 -11.34 -4.32 -8.37
N LEU A 46 -11.25 -3.52 -7.30
CA LEU A 46 -10.18 -2.54 -7.12
C LEU A 46 -8.83 -3.23 -6.97
N GLN A 47 -8.79 -4.34 -6.26
CA GLN A 47 -7.60 -5.18 -6.12
C GLN A 47 -7.23 -5.85 -7.47
N GLU A 48 -8.20 -6.38 -8.22
CA GLU A 48 -7.98 -6.99 -9.55
C GLU A 48 -7.53 -6.00 -10.62
N GLN A 49 -8.00 -4.75 -10.58
CA GLN A 49 -7.56 -3.70 -11.51
C GLN A 49 -6.22 -3.04 -11.12
N GLY A 50 -5.62 -3.48 -10.01
CA GLY A 50 -4.32 -3.01 -9.54
C GLY A 50 -4.37 -1.57 -9.03
N PHE A 51 -5.44 -1.20 -8.30
CA PHE A 51 -5.52 0.05 -7.54
C PHE A 51 -4.95 -0.09 -6.13
N ILE A 52 -4.66 -1.31 -5.67
CA ILE A 52 -4.01 -1.56 -4.38
C ILE A 52 -2.58 -2.03 -4.65
N PHE A 53 -1.60 -1.36 -4.04
CA PHE A 53 -0.20 -1.74 -4.12
C PHE A 53 0.04 -3.03 -3.32
N ASP A 54 0.22 -4.16 -4.01
CA ASP A 54 0.54 -5.42 -3.36
C ASP A 54 2.03 -5.50 -3.01
N LYS A 55 2.35 -5.02 -1.82
CA LYS A 55 3.70 -5.09 -1.25
C LYS A 55 4.22 -6.52 -1.14
N LYS A 56 3.36 -7.54 -0.98
CA LYS A 56 3.82 -8.93 -0.78
C LYS A 56 4.44 -9.51 -2.04
N LYS A 57 3.92 -9.16 -3.22
CA LYS A 57 4.44 -9.60 -4.52
C LYS A 57 5.94 -9.30 -4.71
N PHE A 58 6.42 -8.20 -4.13
CA PHE A 58 7.82 -7.75 -4.24
C PHE A 58 8.75 -8.26 -3.13
N ILE A 59 8.21 -8.54 -1.94
CA ILE A 59 9.01 -9.07 -0.81
C ILE A 59 9.40 -10.53 -1.05
N THR A 60 8.58 -11.28 -1.79
CA THR A 60 8.79 -12.71 -2.07
C THR A 60 9.66 -13.01 -3.30
N GLN A 61 10.31 -12.01 -3.91
CA GLN A 61 11.33 -12.32 -4.91
C GLN A 61 12.60 -12.76 -4.18
N ASP A 62 12.58 -14.04 -3.81
CA ASP A 62 13.53 -14.74 -2.97
C ASP A 62 14.97 -14.41 -3.36
N GLU A 63 15.63 -13.61 -2.53
CA GLU A 63 17.08 -13.60 -2.51
C GLU A 63 17.51 -14.94 -1.91
N HIS A 64 17.87 -15.90 -2.76
CA HIS A 64 18.72 -16.99 -2.31
C HIS A 64 20.12 -16.43 -2.06
N TRP A 65 20.39 -15.99 -0.84
CA TRP A 65 21.69 -15.47 -0.44
C TRP A 65 22.73 -16.59 -0.48
N THR A 66 23.60 -16.55 -1.48
CA THR A 66 24.80 -17.38 -1.49
C THR A 66 25.75 -16.97 -0.36
N ILE A 67 26.56 -17.91 0.13
CA ILE A 67 27.54 -17.65 1.22
C ILE A 67 28.46 -16.48 0.85
N GLY A 68 28.84 -16.38 -0.43
CA GLY A 68 29.63 -15.26 -0.96
C GLY A 68 28.92 -13.90 -0.82
N GLN A 69 27.61 -13.84 -1.07
CA GLN A 69 26.84 -12.61 -0.88
C GLN A 69 26.77 -12.19 0.60
N ARG A 70 26.70 -13.13 1.55
CA ARG A 70 26.71 -12.79 2.99
C ARG A 70 28.05 -12.22 3.44
N ILE A 71 29.15 -12.80 2.98
CA ILE A 71 30.50 -12.32 3.30
C ILE A 71 30.74 -10.95 2.66
N ALA A 72 30.36 -10.78 1.39
CA ALA A 72 30.53 -9.53 0.67
C ALA A 72 29.75 -8.37 1.32
N ASP A 73 28.54 -8.58 1.85
CA ASP A 73 27.79 -7.51 2.54
C ASP A 73 28.46 -7.11 3.86
N ARG A 74 29.04 -8.08 4.56
CA ARG A 74 29.80 -7.80 5.79
C ARG A 74 31.09 -7.05 5.48
N VAL A 75 31.78 -7.40 4.39
CA VAL A 75 33.00 -6.71 3.93
C VAL A 75 32.70 -5.30 3.42
N ALA A 76 31.62 -5.10 2.67
CA ALA A 76 31.20 -3.78 2.18
C ALA A 76 30.88 -2.81 3.34
N ASN A 77 30.12 -3.29 4.33
CA ASN A 77 29.80 -2.49 5.52
C ASN A 77 31.02 -2.23 6.42
N PHE A 78 31.99 -3.15 6.46
CA PHE A 78 33.19 -3.01 7.27
C PHE A 78 34.24 -2.10 6.62
N GLY A 79 34.46 -2.25 5.30
CA GLY A 79 35.44 -1.49 4.53
C GLY A 79 35.13 0.01 4.38
N GLY A 80 33.87 0.40 4.53
CA GLY A 80 33.45 1.81 4.53
C GLY A 80 33.46 2.50 5.89
N SER A 81 33.84 1.79 6.97
CA SER A 81 33.76 2.33 8.33
C SER A 81 35.03 3.08 8.75
N TRP A 82 34.87 4.25 9.39
CA TRP A 82 35.96 5.01 10.01
C TRP A 82 36.87 4.19 10.96
N PRO A 83 36.36 3.31 11.85
CA PRO A 83 37.21 2.50 12.72
C PRO A 83 38.09 1.50 11.97
N PHE A 84 37.69 1.01 10.80
CA PHE A 84 38.52 0.11 9.98
C PHE A 84 39.81 0.79 9.50
N ILE A 85 39.68 2.03 9.02
CA ILE A 85 40.81 2.84 8.55
C ILE A 85 41.78 3.10 9.71
N ILE A 86 41.26 3.46 10.90
CA ILE A 86 42.08 3.71 12.09
C ILE A 86 42.84 2.45 12.52
N LEU A 87 42.19 1.29 12.53
CA LEU A 87 42.84 0.01 12.86
C LEU A 87 43.99 -0.31 11.91
N PHE A 88 43.81 -0.10 10.60
CA PHE A 88 44.87 -0.30 9.61
C PHE A 88 46.05 0.64 9.80
N VAL A 89 45.80 1.92 10.06
CA VAL A 89 46.86 2.91 10.34
C VAL A 89 47.64 2.53 11.59
N VAL A 90 46.95 2.13 12.67
CA VAL A 90 47.60 1.66 13.90
C VAL A 90 48.44 0.41 13.65
N PHE A 91 47.91 -0.55 12.87
CA PHE A 91 48.66 -1.75 12.49
C PHE A 91 49.96 -1.42 11.76
N PHE A 92 49.93 -0.48 10.80
CA PHE A 92 51.14 -0.03 10.10
C PHE A 92 52.15 0.62 11.05
N ILE A 93 51.70 1.50 11.95
CA ILE A 93 52.57 2.14 12.93
C ILE A 93 53.24 1.10 13.83
N VAL A 94 52.48 0.11 14.31
CA VAL A 94 52.99 -0.98 15.15
C VAL A 94 53.99 -1.84 14.39
N TRP A 95 53.71 -2.18 13.12
CA TRP A 95 54.61 -2.98 12.28
C TRP A 95 55.95 -2.28 12.02
N ILE A 96 55.90 -0.98 11.72
CA ILE A 96 57.08 -0.15 11.53
C ILE A 96 57.87 -0.04 12.84
N ALA A 97 57.19 0.22 13.96
CA ALA A 97 57.82 0.32 15.28
C ALA A 97 58.49 -1.00 15.70
N LEU A 98 57.85 -2.15 15.47
CA LEU A 98 58.41 -3.48 15.74
C LEU A 98 59.71 -3.72 14.95
N ASN A 99 59.70 -3.43 13.64
CA ASN A 99 60.88 -3.63 12.79
C ASN A 99 62.03 -2.67 13.13
N ILE A 100 61.74 -1.42 13.53
CA ILE A 100 62.78 -0.43 13.87
C ILE A 100 63.36 -0.64 15.28
N ILE A 101 62.52 -1.00 16.26
CA ILE A 101 62.91 -0.99 17.68
C ILE A 101 63.40 -2.36 18.14
N ILE A 102 62.69 -3.44 17.81
CA ILE A 102 62.92 -4.76 18.40
C ILE A 102 63.90 -5.60 17.56
N LEU A 103 63.95 -5.39 16.24
CA LEU A 103 64.77 -6.20 15.33
C LEU A 103 66.04 -5.46 14.83
N LYS A 104 66.66 -4.62 15.66
CA LYS A 104 67.91 -3.91 15.29
C LYS A 104 69.10 -4.83 14.98
N LYS A 105 69.10 -6.08 15.47
CA LYS A 105 70.17 -7.06 15.24
C LYS A 105 69.95 -7.94 14.00
N GLU A 106 68.71 -8.31 13.70
CA GLU A 106 68.31 -9.03 12.49
C GLU A 106 66.93 -8.49 12.04
N PRO A 107 66.88 -7.43 11.22
CA PRO A 107 65.62 -6.87 10.73
C PRO A 107 64.91 -7.86 9.82
N PHE A 108 63.69 -8.26 10.21
CA PHE A 108 62.81 -9.14 9.41
C PHE A 108 62.36 -8.46 8.11
N ASP A 109 62.12 -7.14 8.16
CA ASP A 109 61.86 -6.30 6.98
C ASP A 109 62.74 -5.02 7.05
N PRO A 110 63.97 -5.05 6.50
CA PRO A 110 64.87 -3.90 6.50
C PRO A 110 64.29 -2.74 5.70
N PHE A 111 64.62 -1.50 6.09
CA PHE A 111 64.29 -0.30 5.31
C PHE A 111 64.82 -0.48 3.87
N PRO A 112 64.00 -0.39 2.80
CA PRO A 112 62.73 0.35 2.66
C PRO A 112 61.40 -0.45 2.82
N PHE A 113 61.36 -1.52 3.63
CA PHE A 113 60.18 -2.34 3.94
C PHE A 113 59.55 -3.04 2.72
N ILE A 114 60.29 -3.95 2.10
CA ILE A 114 59.88 -4.61 0.83
C ILE A 114 58.63 -5.47 1.00
N LEU A 115 58.48 -6.14 2.15
CA LEU A 115 57.34 -7.02 2.41
C LEU A 115 56.07 -6.20 2.63
N LEU A 116 56.18 -5.10 3.38
CA LEU A 116 55.06 -4.19 3.59
C LEU A 116 54.59 -3.57 2.26
N ASN A 117 55.54 -3.18 1.42
CA ASN A 117 55.24 -2.56 0.14
C ASN A 117 54.58 -3.54 -0.85
N LEU A 118 55.01 -4.80 -0.84
CA LEU A 118 54.37 -5.88 -1.60
C LEU A 118 52.93 -6.12 -1.13
N LEU A 119 52.72 -6.19 0.20
CA LEU A 119 51.40 -6.43 0.78
C LEU A 119 50.44 -5.28 0.46
N LEU A 120 50.90 -4.03 0.59
CA LEU A 120 50.13 -2.84 0.23
C LEU A 120 49.74 -2.82 -1.25
N SER A 121 50.67 -3.17 -2.14
CA SER A 121 50.40 -3.22 -3.58
C SER A 121 49.36 -4.29 -3.93
N CYS A 122 49.43 -5.45 -3.27
CA CYS A 122 48.43 -6.51 -3.41
C CYS A 122 47.07 -6.09 -2.84
N LEU A 123 47.04 -5.41 -1.69
CA LEU A 123 45.80 -4.91 -1.10
C LEU A 123 45.12 -3.87 -2.01
N ALA A 124 45.91 -2.96 -2.59
CA ALA A 124 45.42 -1.93 -3.50
C ALA A 124 44.86 -2.53 -4.81
N SER A 125 45.48 -3.58 -5.36
CA SER A 125 44.97 -4.23 -6.57
C SER A 125 43.63 -4.93 -6.34
N LEU A 126 43.40 -5.49 -5.15
CA LEU A 126 42.14 -6.11 -4.76
C LEU A 126 41.05 -5.09 -4.38
N GLN A 127 41.41 -3.85 -4.06
CA GLN A 127 40.43 -2.81 -3.70
C GLN A 127 39.47 -2.49 -4.85
N ALA A 128 39.97 -2.29 -6.07
CA ALA A 128 39.12 -1.84 -7.19
C ALA A 128 37.98 -2.84 -7.52
N PRO A 129 38.23 -4.15 -7.62
CA PRO A 129 37.18 -5.15 -7.81
C PRO A 129 36.21 -5.25 -6.64
N ILE A 130 36.69 -5.16 -5.39
CA ILE A 130 35.83 -5.20 -4.20
C ILE A 130 34.90 -3.99 -4.16
N ILE A 131 35.43 -2.80 -4.45
CA ILE A 131 34.65 -1.56 -4.57
C ILE A 131 33.62 -1.72 -5.69
N MET A 132 34.02 -2.22 -6.86
CA MET A 132 33.13 -2.44 -8.00
C MET A 132 32.03 -3.47 -7.68
N MET A 133 32.34 -4.54 -6.94
CA MET A 133 31.34 -5.51 -6.49
C MET A 133 30.35 -4.90 -5.49
N SER A 134 30.84 -4.08 -4.56
CA SER A 134 29.98 -3.35 -3.62
C SER A 134 29.08 -2.34 -4.33
N GLN A 135 29.63 -1.62 -5.31
CA GLN A 135 28.87 -0.66 -6.13
C GLN A 135 27.82 -1.37 -6.99
N ASN A 136 28.17 -2.46 -7.67
CA ASN A 136 27.25 -3.23 -8.50
C ASN A 136 26.06 -3.76 -7.68
N ARG A 137 26.32 -4.19 -6.44
CA ARG A 137 25.29 -4.64 -5.52
C ARG A 137 24.40 -3.52 -5.01
N GLN A 138 24.97 -2.36 -4.70
CA GLN A 138 24.19 -1.20 -4.31
C GLN A 138 23.29 -0.74 -5.46
N ALA A 139 23.82 -0.69 -6.69
CA ALA A 139 23.06 -0.35 -7.88
C ALA A 139 21.91 -1.33 -8.16
N GLU A 140 22.10 -2.64 -7.89
CA GLU A 140 21.03 -3.63 -8.01
C GLU A 140 19.91 -3.42 -6.99
N LYS A 141 20.26 -3.12 -5.72
CA LYS A 141 19.28 -2.74 -4.68
C LYS A 141 18.53 -1.47 -5.06
N ASP A 142 19.24 -0.45 -5.52
CA ASP A 142 18.66 0.83 -5.93
C ASP A 142 17.73 0.65 -7.14
N ARG A 143 18.08 -0.22 -8.11
CA ARG A 143 17.22 -0.54 -9.25
C ARG A 143 15.92 -1.22 -8.83
N LYS A 144 15.99 -2.23 -7.95
CA LYS A 144 14.79 -2.90 -7.40
C LYS A 144 13.90 -1.91 -6.65
N GLN A 145 14.51 -1.03 -5.85
CA GLN A 145 13.77 -0.01 -5.11
C GLN A 145 13.10 1.00 -6.06
N ALA A 146 13.77 1.37 -7.15
CA ALA A 146 13.19 2.24 -8.17
C ALA A 146 11.99 1.59 -8.87
N GLU A 147 12.07 0.30 -9.21
CA GLU A 147 10.95 -0.45 -9.80
C GLU A 147 9.73 -0.47 -8.86
N ILE A 148 9.94 -0.75 -7.58
CA ILE A 148 8.89 -0.72 -6.55
C ILE A 148 8.26 0.68 -6.44
N ASN A 149 9.08 1.73 -6.45
CA ASN A 149 8.60 3.11 -6.36
C ASN A 149 7.76 3.48 -7.59
N LEU A 150 8.20 3.12 -8.80
CA LEU A 150 7.44 3.38 -10.03
C LEU A 150 6.07 2.69 -10.01
N GLU A 151 6.01 1.44 -9.57
CA GLU A 151 4.74 0.72 -9.48
C GLU A 151 3.81 1.36 -8.46
N LYS A 152 4.35 1.77 -7.31
CA LYS A 152 3.60 2.51 -6.30
C LYS A 152 3.05 3.82 -6.87
N ASP A 153 3.86 4.61 -7.57
CA ASP A 153 3.43 5.88 -8.16
C ASP A 153 2.30 5.68 -9.19
N ILE A 154 2.34 4.59 -9.98
CA ILE A 154 1.28 4.24 -10.92
C ILE A 154 -0.03 3.91 -10.18
N VAL A 155 0.07 3.15 -9.09
CA VAL A 155 -1.09 2.78 -8.27
C VAL A 155 -1.71 4.02 -7.62
N ASP A 156 -0.88 4.87 -7.01
CA ASP A 156 -1.33 6.11 -6.37
C ASP A 156 -2.01 7.02 -7.40
N PHE A 157 -1.43 7.17 -8.61
CA PHE A 157 -2.06 7.94 -9.69
C PHE A 157 -3.42 7.37 -10.12
N LYS A 158 -3.55 6.04 -10.20
CA LYS A 158 -4.83 5.40 -10.51
C LYS A 158 -5.85 5.71 -9.41
N GLN A 159 -5.45 5.62 -8.15
CA GLN A 159 -6.34 5.90 -7.02
C GLN A 159 -6.84 7.35 -7.02
N ASP A 160 -5.95 8.33 -7.23
CA ASP A 160 -6.34 9.73 -7.38
C ASP A 160 -7.37 9.93 -8.51
N ARG A 161 -7.21 9.22 -9.63
CA ARG A 161 -8.17 9.28 -10.74
C ARG A 161 -9.52 8.69 -10.38
N LEU A 162 -9.54 7.61 -9.60
CA LEU A 162 -10.77 6.99 -9.16
C LEU A 162 -11.54 7.91 -8.22
N ASP A 163 -10.86 8.54 -7.26
CA ASP A 163 -11.47 9.48 -6.32
C ASP A 163 -12.16 10.65 -7.06
N LEU A 164 -11.51 11.19 -8.10
CA LEU A 164 -12.11 12.23 -8.96
C LEU A 164 -13.38 11.75 -9.66
N ILE A 165 -13.40 10.51 -10.15
CA ILE A 165 -14.58 9.94 -10.83
C ILE A 165 -15.70 9.66 -9.82
N LEU A 166 -15.36 9.16 -8.63
CA LEU A 166 -16.32 8.91 -7.57
C LEU A 166 -16.99 10.21 -7.11
N ASP A 167 -16.21 11.27 -6.88
CA ASP A 167 -16.74 12.59 -6.55
C ASP A 167 -17.70 13.09 -7.63
N GLN A 168 -17.31 12.98 -8.91
CA GLN A 168 -18.18 13.35 -10.03
C GLN A 168 -19.52 12.59 -9.98
N LYS A 169 -19.46 11.28 -9.75
CA LYS A 169 -20.66 10.42 -9.69
C LYS A 169 -21.54 10.75 -8.49
N GLN A 170 -20.97 11.08 -7.34
CA GLN A 170 -21.74 11.47 -6.17
C GLN A 170 -22.55 12.74 -6.42
N TRP A 171 -21.97 13.73 -7.10
CA TRP A 171 -22.69 14.95 -7.48
C TRP A 171 -23.89 14.67 -8.41
N ASP A 172 -23.72 13.79 -9.39
CA ASP A 172 -24.80 13.39 -10.29
C ASP A 172 -25.98 12.74 -9.53
N ILE A 173 -25.67 11.87 -8.55
CA ILE A 173 -26.66 11.21 -7.71
C ILE A 173 -27.40 12.23 -6.85
N LEU A 174 -26.69 13.18 -6.22
CA LEU A 174 -27.32 14.23 -5.40
C LEU A 174 -28.29 15.08 -6.22
N LEU A 175 -27.93 15.41 -7.46
CA LEU A 175 -28.81 16.15 -8.37
C LEU A 175 -30.05 15.34 -8.78
N ASP A 176 -29.91 14.03 -9.01
CA ASP A 176 -31.06 13.15 -9.27
C ASP A 176 -31.99 13.07 -8.06
N MET A 177 -31.43 12.95 -6.85
CA MET A 177 -32.20 12.95 -5.61
C MET A 177 -32.97 14.25 -5.39
N ASP A 178 -32.35 15.42 -5.64
CA ASP A 178 -33.04 16.71 -5.55
C ASP A 178 -34.23 16.81 -6.52
N LYS A 179 -34.05 16.35 -7.77
CA LYS A 179 -35.14 16.31 -8.77
C LYS A 179 -36.29 15.41 -8.30
N ARG A 180 -35.98 14.23 -7.77
CA ARG A 180 -36.98 13.30 -7.23
C ARG A 180 -37.76 13.94 -6.08
N ILE A 181 -37.07 14.54 -5.11
CA ILE A 181 -37.71 15.24 -3.98
C ILE A 181 -38.68 16.31 -4.47
N LYS A 182 -38.26 17.17 -5.41
CA LYS A 182 -39.12 18.20 -6.01
C LYS A 182 -40.37 17.62 -6.69
N SER A 183 -40.20 16.57 -7.48
CA SER A 183 -41.34 15.93 -8.16
C SER A 183 -42.34 15.30 -7.18
N ILE A 184 -41.86 14.72 -6.07
CA ILE A 184 -42.71 14.20 -4.99
C ILE A 184 -43.44 15.35 -4.30
N GLU A 185 -42.76 16.46 -4.00
CA GLU A 185 -43.37 17.65 -3.40
C GLU A 185 -44.50 18.21 -4.27
N ASP A 186 -44.27 18.32 -5.58
CA ASP A 186 -45.28 18.77 -6.54
C ASP A 186 -46.47 17.81 -6.60
N ALA A 187 -46.24 16.49 -6.62
CA ALA A 187 -47.28 15.48 -6.59
C ALA A 187 -48.12 15.55 -5.29
N LEU A 188 -47.47 15.74 -4.14
CA LEU A 188 -48.15 15.94 -2.85
C LEU A 188 -48.98 17.23 -2.84
N ARG A 189 -48.46 18.32 -3.43
CA ARG A 189 -49.18 19.60 -3.55
C ARG A 189 -50.44 19.47 -4.41
N VAL A 190 -50.39 18.71 -5.51
CA VAL A 190 -51.55 18.42 -6.35
C VAL A 190 -52.57 17.55 -5.61
N ASN A 191 -52.13 16.48 -4.96
CA ASN A 191 -53.01 15.58 -4.20
C ASN A 191 -53.75 16.32 -3.06
N ASN A 192 -53.05 17.21 -2.33
CA ASN A 192 -53.67 18.04 -1.29
C ASN A 192 -54.72 19.02 -1.86
N LYS A 193 -54.50 19.61 -3.04
CA LYS A 193 -55.52 20.42 -3.73
C LYS A 193 -56.76 19.59 -4.12
N VAL A 194 -56.57 18.33 -4.55
CA VAL A 194 -57.67 17.43 -4.92
C VAL A 194 -58.47 16.99 -3.69
N LYS A 195 -57.81 16.60 -2.59
CA LYS A 195 -58.47 16.27 -1.31
C LYS A 195 -59.23 17.47 -0.72
N GLY A 196 -58.68 18.68 -0.82
CA GLY A 196 -59.36 19.92 -0.41
C GLY A 196 -60.64 20.21 -1.21
N LYS A 197 -60.65 19.90 -2.52
CA LYS A 197 -61.86 20.02 -3.36
C LYS A 197 -62.91 18.94 -3.04
N GLN A 198 -62.51 17.73 -2.66
CA GLN A 198 -63.45 16.66 -2.26
C GLN A 198 -64.12 16.92 -0.90
N LYS A 199 -63.43 17.56 0.06
CA LYS A 199 -64.01 17.98 1.35
C LYS A 199 -65.03 19.12 1.24
N LYS A 200 -64.96 19.96 0.20
CA LYS A 200 -65.88 21.10 -0.01
C LYS A 200 -67.19 20.73 -0.74
N LYS A 201 -67.33 19.48 -1.18
CA LYS A 201 -68.47 18.94 -1.95
C LYS A 201 -69.38 17.98 -1.16
N ARG A 202 -69.12 17.82 0.14
CA ARG A 202 -69.99 17.14 1.12
C ARG A 202 -70.42 18.17 2.15
#